data_AF-A0A1C5MR09-F1
#
_entry.id   AF-A0A1C5MR09-F1
#
_cell.length_a   1.000
_cell.length_b   1.000
_cell.length_c   1.000
_cell.angle_alpha   90.00
_cell.angle_beta   90.00
_cell.angle_gamma   90.00
#
_symmetry.space_group_name_H-M   'P 1'
#
loop_
_entity.id
_entity.type
_entity.pdbx_description
1 polymer ?
#
loop_
_entity_poly.entity_id
_entity_poly.type
_entity_poly.pdbx_seq_one_letter_code
_entity_poly.pdbx_strand_id
1 'polypeptide(L)'
;MNIISNAVRYNKEKGEILLSYYETQVDDRHILFEFHCKDTGVGMSKEFQNHIFEPFTQETGGARSVYGGTGLGMPITKKLIEKMGGTIKFESEKNVGTTFMVQLPFLISADMKQAESQEDDVSIEGMRILLAEDNELNMEIAEFLLTNAGAEIIRASNGKEAVEAFAKSGVGEVNVILMDILMPVMDGLEATREIRTMNLSRYKHN
;
A
#
# COMPACT_ATOMS: atom_id res chain seq x y z
N MET A 1 5.45 6.32 -4.23
CA MET A 1 6.36 5.98 -3.12
C MET A 1 7.78 6.53 -3.28
N ASN A 2 8.50 6.24 -4.37
CA ASN A 2 9.93 6.63 -4.51
C ASN A 2 10.23 8.14 -4.35
N ILE A 3 9.37 9.02 -4.88
CA ILE A 3 9.55 10.49 -4.78
C ILE A 3 9.47 10.95 -3.31
N ILE A 4 8.44 10.49 -2.59
CA ILE A 4 8.21 10.85 -1.18
C ILE A 4 9.34 10.28 -0.31
N SER A 5 9.77 9.04 -0.55
CA SER A 5 10.89 8.47 0.21
C SER A 5 12.19 9.23 -0.03
N ASN A 6 12.41 9.77 -1.22
CA ASN A 6 13.57 10.63 -1.51
C ASN A 6 13.45 11.98 -0.78
N ALA A 7 12.26 12.58 -0.78
CA ALA A 7 11.98 13.81 -0.03
C ALA A 7 12.26 13.64 1.48
N VAL A 8 11.94 12.49 2.07
CA VAL A 8 12.29 12.16 3.47
C VAL A 8 13.78 11.93 3.63
N ARG A 9 14.37 11.08 2.77
CA ARG A 9 15.76 10.62 2.88
C ARG A 9 16.76 11.77 2.75
N TYR A 10 16.52 12.70 1.83
CA TYR A 10 17.43 13.81 1.51
C TYR A 10 16.96 15.13 2.12
N ASN A 11 16.04 15.08 3.09
CA ASN A 11 15.66 16.27 3.84
C ASN A 11 16.71 16.67 4.87
N LYS A 12 16.62 17.90 5.34
CA LYS A 12 17.37 18.39 6.50
C LYS A 12 16.64 18.01 7.79
N GLU A 13 17.35 18.02 8.91
CA GLU A 13 16.71 17.93 10.22
C GLU A 13 15.70 19.07 10.40
N LYS A 14 14.47 18.73 10.82
CA LYS A 14 13.32 19.65 10.90
C LYS A 14 12.90 20.27 9.55
N GLY A 15 13.30 19.64 8.44
CA GLY A 15 12.77 19.99 7.12
C GLY A 15 11.30 19.63 6.99
N GLU A 16 10.63 20.26 6.02
CA GLU A 16 9.21 20.07 5.75
C GLU A 16 9.05 19.33 4.43
N ILE A 17 7.95 18.57 4.34
CA ILE A 17 7.50 17.94 3.11
C ILE A 17 6.02 18.27 2.95
N LEU A 18 5.67 18.87 1.82
CA LEU A 18 4.30 19.18 1.45
C LEU A 18 3.90 18.30 0.27
N LEU A 19 2.83 17.55 0.47
CA LEU A 19 2.13 16.82 -0.59
C LEU A 19 0.85 17.56 -0.91
N SER A 20 0.67 17.91 -2.17
CA SER A 20 -0.58 18.47 -2.67
C SER A 20 -0.90 17.88 -4.03
N TYR A 21 -2.15 18.05 -4.46
CA TYR A 21 -2.55 17.70 -5.80
C TYR A 21 -3.55 18.71 -6.33
N TYR A 22 -3.62 18.79 -7.65
CA TYR A 22 -4.65 19.50 -8.38
C TYR A 22 -5.32 18.52 -9.33
N GLU A 23 -6.62 18.65 -9.51
CA GLU A 23 -7.36 17.88 -10.49
C GLU A 23 -7.93 18.83 -11.55
N THR A 24 -7.88 18.41 -12.80
CA THR A 24 -8.49 19.15 -13.91
C THR A 24 -9.24 18.16 -14.77
N GLN A 25 -10.56 18.34 -14.84
CA GLN A 25 -11.37 17.58 -15.76
C GLN A 25 -11.02 18.00 -17.20
N VAL A 26 -10.57 17.03 -18.00
CA VAL A 26 -10.18 17.26 -19.40
C VAL A 26 -11.41 17.11 -20.29
N ASP A 27 -12.23 16.08 -20.04
CA ASP A 27 -13.52 15.84 -20.69
C ASP A 27 -14.45 15.00 -19.79
N ASP A 28 -15.56 14.50 -20.33
CA ASP A 28 -16.55 13.71 -19.60
C ASP A 28 -16.04 12.37 -19.04
N ARG A 29 -14.89 11.87 -19.53
CA ARG A 29 -14.29 10.58 -19.18
C ARG A 29 -12.85 10.66 -18.72
N HIS A 30 -12.19 11.80 -18.84
CA HIS A 30 -10.78 11.95 -18.49
C HIS A 30 -10.58 13.06 -17.46
N ILE A 31 -9.88 12.71 -16.38
CA ILE A 31 -9.38 13.63 -15.38
C ILE A 31 -7.86 13.59 -15.37
N LEU A 32 -7.23 14.76 -15.28
CA LEU A 32 -5.79 14.89 -15.11
C LEU A 32 -5.50 15.25 -13.67
N PHE A 33 -4.78 14.39 -12.97
CA PHE A 33 -4.23 14.71 -11.65
C PHE A 33 -2.81 15.22 -11.78
N GLU A 34 -2.49 16.32 -11.13
CA GLU A 34 -1.14 16.85 -10.97
C GLU A 34 -0.74 16.81 -9.50
N PHE A 35 0.11 15.86 -9.13
CA PHE A 35 0.65 15.69 -7.80
C PHE A 35 1.93 16.49 -7.61
N HIS A 36 2.04 17.20 -6.51
CA HIS A 36 3.20 17.98 -6.10
C HIS A 36 3.79 17.39 -4.82
N CYS A 37 5.07 17.08 -4.85
CA CYS A 37 5.84 16.68 -3.68
C CYS A 37 6.99 17.67 -3.50
N LYS A 38 6.83 18.59 -2.55
CA LYS A 38 7.80 19.63 -2.22
C LYS A 38 8.52 19.30 -0.92
N ASP A 39 9.84 19.35 -0.93
CA ASP A 39 10.69 19.27 0.26
C ASP A 39 11.56 20.53 0.42
N THR A 40 12.02 20.77 1.65
CA THR A 40 13.00 21.83 1.98
C THR A 40 14.42 21.28 2.18
N GLY A 41 14.71 20.14 1.55
CA GLY A 41 15.90 19.33 1.75
C GLY A 41 17.17 19.92 1.15
N VAL A 42 18.12 19.04 0.87
CA VAL A 42 19.45 19.44 0.34
C VAL A 42 19.40 19.93 -1.10
N GLY A 43 18.30 19.66 -1.83
CA GLY A 43 18.19 19.98 -3.25
C GLY A 43 19.27 19.29 -4.11
N MET A 44 19.32 19.64 -5.39
CA MET A 44 20.22 19.01 -6.35
C MET A 44 21.10 20.02 -7.08
N SER A 45 22.35 19.65 -7.36
CA SER A 45 23.25 20.40 -8.25
C SER A 45 22.77 20.38 -9.70
N LYS A 46 23.10 21.43 -10.47
CA LYS A 46 22.71 21.53 -11.88
C LYS A 46 23.23 20.38 -12.74
N GLU A 47 24.41 19.85 -12.41
CA GLU A 47 24.97 18.69 -13.10
C GLU A 47 24.12 17.43 -12.85
N PHE A 48 23.79 17.13 -11.58
CA PHE A 48 22.96 15.97 -11.25
C PHE A 48 21.53 16.09 -11.79
N GLN A 49 20.95 17.30 -11.81
CA GLN A 49 19.62 17.54 -12.39
C GLN A 49 19.50 17.04 -13.84
N ASN A 50 20.57 17.11 -14.63
CA ASN A 50 20.57 16.62 -16.02
C ASN A 50 20.52 15.09 -16.13
N HIS A 51 20.98 14.38 -15.10
CA HIS A 51 21.20 12.94 -15.12
C HIS A 51 20.31 12.17 -14.11
N ILE A 52 19.41 12.85 -13.39
CA ILE A 52 18.58 12.26 -12.33
C ILE A 52 17.76 11.03 -12.78
N PHE A 53 17.38 10.98 -14.05
CA PHE A 53 16.59 9.89 -14.62
C PHE A 53 17.43 8.82 -15.32
N GLU A 54 18.75 8.95 -15.32
CA GLU A 54 19.66 7.94 -15.86
C GLU A 54 19.90 6.81 -14.84
N PRO A 55 19.95 5.54 -15.28
CA PRO A 55 20.22 4.42 -14.40
C PRO A 55 21.57 4.53 -13.68
N PHE A 56 21.59 4.17 -12.40
CA PHE A 56 22.79 4.11 -11.55
C PHE A 56 23.44 5.46 -11.23
N THR A 57 22.76 6.58 -11.52
CA THR A 57 23.26 7.92 -11.21
C THR A 57 23.00 8.29 -9.75
N GLN A 58 24.00 8.87 -9.08
CA GLN A 58 23.93 9.40 -7.72
C GLN A 58 24.73 10.69 -7.60
N GLU A 59 24.23 11.65 -6.83
CA GLU A 59 24.90 12.96 -6.69
C GLU A 59 26.15 12.92 -5.80
N THR A 60 26.26 11.95 -4.88
CA THR A 60 27.42 11.83 -3.98
C THR A 60 28.12 10.48 -4.19
N GLY A 61 29.17 10.47 -5.02
CA GLY A 61 29.99 9.29 -5.33
C GLY A 61 31.05 8.90 -4.29
N GLY A 62 30.89 9.27 -3.01
CA GLY A 62 31.88 8.99 -1.96
C GLY A 62 31.61 7.67 -1.22
N ALA A 63 32.66 6.91 -0.90
CA ALA A 63 32.66 5.59 -0.25
C ALA A 63 32.08 5.52 1.19
N ARG A 64 31.26 6.49 1.59
CA ARG A 64 30.38 6.48 2.76
C ARG A 64 29.11 7.26 2.42
N SER A 65 28.26 6.74 1.53
CA SER A 65 26.90 7.25 1.45
C SER A 65 26.13 6.72 2.66
N VAL A 66 25.77 7.62 3.56
CA VAL A 66 24.82 7.36 4.67
C VAL A 66 23.45 6.92 4.13
N TYR A 67 23.23 7.09 2.82
CA TYR A 67 21.98 6.88 2.12
C TYR A 67 22.17 5.85 0.99
N GLY A 68 22.27 4.57 1.33
CA GLY A 68 22.43 3.45 0.39
C GLY A 68 21.28 3.34 -0.62
N GLY A 69 21.47 3.90 -1.82
CA GLY A 69 20.58 3.73 -2.97
C GLY A 69 21.31 3.05 -4.12
N THR A 70 20.59 2.43 -5.04
CA THR A 70 21.16 1.84 -6.27
C THR A 70 21.19 2.82 -7.46
N GLY A 71 20.60 4.02 -7.30
CA GLY A 71 20.40 4.97 -8.40
C GLY A 71 19.32 4.54 -9.41
N LEU A 72 18.54 3.49 -9.13
CA LEU A 72 17.52 2.98 -10.05
C LEU A 72 16.11 3.55 -9.82
N GLY A 73 15.84 4.10 -8.64
CA GLY A 73 14.49 4.51 -8.24
C GLY A 73 13.86 5.55 -9.16
N MET A 74 14.61 6.60 -9.52
CA MET A 74 14.11 7.68 -10.39
C MET A 74 13.88 7.24 -11.85
N PRO A 75 14.82 6.51 -12.51
CA PRO A 75 14.57 5.92 -13.82
C PRO A 75 13.33 5.01 -13.87
N ILE A 76 13.14 4.17 -12.85
CA ILE A 76 11.97 3.29 -12.75
C ILE A 76 10.69 4.12 -12.59
N THR A 77 10.72 5.12 -11.70
CA THR A 77 9.59 6.03 -11.46
C THR A 77 9.16 6.74 -12.74
N LYS A 78 10.12 7.29 -13.51
CA LYS A 78 9.84 7.95 -14.78
C LYS A 78 9.21 7.00 -15.79
N LYS A 79 9.79 5.82 -15.99
CA LYS A 79 9.25 4.80 -16.92
C LYS A 79 7.84 4.37 -16.55
N LEU A 80 7.54 4.24 -15.26
CA LEU A 80 6.21 3.88 -14.80
C LEU A 80 5.19 4.99 -15.12
N ILE A 81 5.54 6.24 -14.81
CA ILE A 81 4.68 7.41 -15.10
C ILE A 81 4.43 7.54 -16.61
N GLU A 82 5.48 7.39 -17.43
CA GLU A 82 5.35 7.42 -18.89
C GLU A 82 4.47 6.28 -19.42
N LYS A 83 4.59 5.06 -18.86
CA LYS A 83 3.71 3.92 -19.19
C LYS A 83 2.25 4.17 -18.80
N MET A 84 2.01 4.98 -17.78
CA MET A 84 0.67 5.42 -17.37
C MET A 84 0.16 6.61 -18.22
N GLY A 85 0.87 7.02 -19.27
CA GLY A 85 0.50 8.17 -20.11
C GLY A 85 0.71 9.52 -19.42
N GLY A 86 1.43 9.54 -18.30
CA GLY A 86 1.70 10.72 -17.51
C GLY A 86 3.03 11.40 -17.84
N THR A 87 3.31 12.48 -17.12
CA THR A 87 4.60 13.18 -17.17
C THR A 87 5.14 13.45 -15.78
N ILE A 88 6.46 13.57 -15.68
CA ILE A 88 7.16 13.97 -14.45
C ILE A 88 8.10 15.13 -14.74
N LYS A 89 8.02 16.17 -13.91
CA LYS A 89 8.88 17.35 -13.90
C LYS A 89 9.39 17.60 -12.49
N PHE A 90 10.41 18.43 -12.36
CA PHE A 90 10.88 18.88 -11.07
C PHE A 90 11.51 20.26 -11.15
N GLU A 91 11.50 20.95 -10.02
CA GLU A 91 12.26 22.16 -9.76
C GLU A 91 13.13 21.89 -8.54
N SER A 92 14.42 22.19 -8.63
CA SER A 92 15.34 21.95 -7.51
C SER A 92 16.44 23.00 -7.46
N GLU A 93 16.73 23.45 -6.25
CA GLU A 93 17.84 24.34 -5.96
C GLU A 93 18.63 23.81 -4.76
N LYS A 94 19.95 23.75 -4.93
CA LYS A 94 20.87 23.21 -3.93
C LYS A 94 20.75 24.02 -2.63
N ASN A 95 20.60 23.31 -1.52
CA ASN A 95 20.33 23.80 -0.17
C ASN A 95 19.00 24.51 0.03
N VAL A 96 18.10 24.56 -0.96
CA VAL A 96 16.75 25.12 -0.82
C VAL A 96 15.72 24.00 -0.72
N GLY A 97 15.79 23.01 -1.63
CA GLY A 97 14.89 21.87 -1.66
C GLY A 97 14.52 21.45 -3.08
N THR A 98 13.56 20.53 -3.19
CA THR A 98 13.06 20.03 -4.48
C THR A 98 11.54 19.96 -4.48
N THR A 99 10.93 20.33 -5.61
CA THR A 99 9.52 20.10 -5.90
C THR A 99 9.43 19.15 -7.10
N PHE A 100 8.88 17.96 -6.90
CA PHE A 100 8.48 17.07 -8.00
C PHE A 100 7.02 17.30 -8.36
N MET A 101 6.75 17.34 -9.66
CA MET A 101 5.42 17.49 -10.24
C MET A 101 5.14 16.29 -11.14
N VAL A 102 4.11 15.51 -10.81
CA VAL A 102 3.71 14.30 -11.55
C VAL A 102 2.30 14.47 -12.06
N GLN A 103 2.15 14.42 -13.38
CA GLN A 103 0.85 14.46 -14.05
C GLN A 103 0.44 13.05 -14.48
N LEU A 104 -0.77 12.62 -14.13
CA LEU A 104 -1.31 11.31 -14.50
C LEU A 104 -2.76 11.45 -15.02
N PRO A 105 -3.06 10.96 -16.24
CA PRO A 105 -4.42 10.89 -16.72
C PRO A 105 -5.13 9.66 -16.14
N PHE A 106 -6.39 9.83 -15.73
CA PHE A 106 -7.25 8.76 -15.28
C PHE A 106 -8.57 8.77 -16.05
N LEU A 107 -9.10 7.57 -16.29
CA LEU A 107 -10.43 7.38 -16.83
C LEU A 107 -11.45 7.45 -15.70
N ILE A 108 -12.39 8.37 -15.80
CA ILE A 108 -13.59 8.39 -14.97
C ILE A 108 -14.54 7.33 -15.54
N SER A 109 -14.76 6.24 -14.82
CA SER A 109 -15.84 5.32 -15.19
C SER A 109 -17.19 6.00 -14.93
N ALA A 110 -18.10 5.96 -15.91
CA ALA A 110 -19.46 6.47 -15.74
C ALA A 110 -20.21 5.81 -14.56
N ASP A 111 -19.81 4.59 -14.19
CA ASP A 111 -20.36 3.83 -13.06
C ASP A 111 -19.95 4.38 -11.69
N MET A 112 -18.85 5.15 -11.58
CA MET A 112 -18.41 5.73 -10.29
C MET A 112 -19.36 6.83 -9.79
N LYS A 113 -20.08 7.54 -10.68
CA LYS A 113 -21.12 8.50 -10.26
C LYS A 113 -22.39 7.82 -9.73
N GLN A 114 -22.58 6.52 -9.97
CA GLN A 114 -23.68 5.74 -9.40
C GLN A 114 -23.24 4.95 -8.16
N ALA A 115 -21.97 4.54 -8.08
CA ALA A 115 -21.41 3.79 -6.95
C ALA A 115 -21.39 4.58 -5.62
N GLU A 116 -21.23 5.90 -5.65
CA GLU A 116 -21.32 6.72 -4.42
C GLU A 116 -22.74 6.81 -3.82
N SER A 117 -23.77 6.34 -4.54
CA SER A 117 -25.17 6.38 -4.06
C SER A 117 -25.76 5.01 -3.71
N GLN A 118 -24.99 3.94 -3.91
CA GLN A 118 -25.33 2.55 -3.56
C GLN A 118 -24.06 1.77 -3.21
N GLU A 119 -23.29 2.24 -2.24
CA GLU A 119 -22.73 1.29 -1.28
C GLU A 119 -23.95 0.83 -0.46
N ASP A 120 -24.46 -0.37 -0.75
CA ASP A 120 -25.01 -1.15 0.35
C ASP A 120 -23.84 -1.24 1.33
N ASP A 121 -23.87 -0.44 2.38
CA ASP A 121 -22.90 -0.45 3.47
C ASP A 121 -22.98 -1.84 4.11
N VAL A 122 -22.25 -2.80 3.53
CA VAL A 122 -22.12 -4.14 4.08
C VAL A 122 -21.23 -4.00 5.30
N SER A 123 -21.86 -3.61 6.40
CA SER A 123 -21.23 -3.49 7.69
C SER A 123 -20.75 -4.87 8.16
N ILE A 124 -19.51 -4.91 8.63
CA ILE A 124 -18.95 -6.09 9.33
C ILE A 124 -19.06 -5.95 10.85
N GLU A 125 -19.86 -4.99 11.33
CA GLU A 125 -20.08 -4.76 12.75
C GLU A 125 -20.65 -6.00 13.43
N GLY A 126 -19.98 -6.42 14.51
CA GLY A 126 -20.32 -7.64 15.25
C GLY A 126 -19.94 -8.95 14.57
N MET A 127 -19.32 -8.93 13.38
CA MET A 127 -18.78 -10.14 12.77
C MET A 127 -17.55 -10.60 13.54
N ARG A 128 -17.50 -11.89 13.86
CA ARG A 128 -16.34 -12.53 14.47
C ARG A 128 -15.49 -13.19 13.38
N ILE A 129 -14.29 -12.67 13.18
CA ILE A 129 -13.38 -13.03 12.09
C ILE A 129 -12.17 -13.76 12.67
N LEU A 130 -11.89 -14.95 12.16
CA LEU A 130 -10.63 -15.65 12.43
C LEU A 130 -9.59 -15.17 11.42
N LEU A 131 -8.57 -14.46 11.90
CA LEU A 131 -7.48 -13.91 11.10
C LEU A 131 -6.22 -14.75 11.33
N ALA A 132 -5.71 -15.39 10.28
CA ALA A 132 -4.50 -16.20 10.31
C ALA A 132 -3.40 -15.57 9.46
N GLU A 133 -2.33 -15.12 10.12
CA GLU A 133 -1.21 -14.38 9.53
C GLU A 133 0.03 -14.56 10.42
N ASP A 134 1.19 -14.91 9.85
CA ASP A 134 2.41 -15.21 10.61
C ASP A 134 3.30 -13.98 10.82
N ASN A 135 3.11 -12.93 10.03
CA ASN A 135 3.80 -11.67 10.21
C ASN A 135 3.07 -10.77 11.21
N GLU A 136 3.71 -10.50 12.35
CA GLU A 136 3.14 -9.69 13.43
C GLU A 136 2.66 -8.29 12.97
N LEU A 137 3.39 -7.63 12.07
CA LEU A 137 3.00 -6.33 11.55
C LEU A 137 1.75 -6.41 10.67
N ASN A 138 1.66 -7.42 9.80
CA ASN A 138 0.47 -7.64 8.97
C ASN A 138 -0.75 -7.96 9.84
N MET A 139 -0.56 -8.79 10.87
CA MET A 139 -1.60 -9.12 11.85
C MET A 139 -2.14 -7.86 12.53
N GLU A 140 -1.26 -7.00 13.04
CA GLU A 140 -1.66 -5.74 13.69
C GLU A 140 -2.41 -4.80 12.74
N ILE A 141 -1.93 -4.65 11.50
CA ILE A 141 -2.56 -3.78 10.51
C ILE A 141 -3.96 -4.31 10.15
N ALA A 142 -4.08 -5.60 9.84
CA ALA A 142 -5.35 -6.21 9.46
C ALA A 142 -6.36 -6.19 10.62
N GLU A 143 -5.91 -6.49 11.84
CA GLU A 143 -6.77 -6.38 13.02
C GLU A 143 -7.26 -4.96 13.25
N PHE A 144 -6.37 -3.97 13.16
CA PHE A 144 -6.74 -2.58 13.36
C PHE A 144 -7.83 -2.14 12.37
N LEU A 145 -7.67 -2.50 11.09
CA LEU A 145 -8.65 -2.17 10.04
C LEU A 145 -10.00 -2.83 10.29
N LEU A 146 -10.01 -4.13 10.61
CA LEU A 146 -11.25 -4.89 10.80
C LEU A 146 -11.97 -4.51 12.10
N THR A 147 -11.21 -4.27 13.17
CA THR A 147 -11.79 -3.83 14.47
C THR A 147 -12.37 -2.43 14.36
N ASN A 148 -11.71 -1.51 13.64
CA ASN A 148 -12.27 -0.17 13.39
C ASN A 148 -13.56 -0.20 12.56
N ALA A 149 -13.74 -1.23 11.73
CA ALA A 149 -14.97 -1.48 11.01
C ALA A 149 -16.01 -2.30 11.83
N GLY A 150 -15.75 -2.52 13.13
CA GLY A 150 -16.70 -3.10 14.07
C GLY A 150 -16.62 -4.62 14.24
N ALA A 151 -15.66 -5.31 13.62
CA ALA A 151 -15.49 -6.75 13.76
C ALA A 151 -14.76 -7.16 15.05
N GLU A 152 -15.02 -8.37 15.53
CA GLU A 152 -14.26 -9.03 16.59
C GLU A 152 -13.23 -9.99 15.99
N ILE A 153 -11.96 -9.89 16.41
CA ILE A 153 -10.87 -10.67 15.81
C ILE A 153 -10.41 -11.81 16.72
N ILE A 154 -10.30 -13.01 16.14
CA ILE A 154 -9.58 -14.15 16.71
C ILE A 154 -8.27 -14.28 15.93
N ARG A 155 -7.13 -14.13 16.60
CA ARG A 155 -5.81 -14.25 15.98
C ARG A 155 -5.35 -15.71 15.89
N ALA A 156 -4.65 -16.04 14.81
CA ALA A 156 -3.86 -17.25 14.67
C ALA A 156 -2.54 -16.93 13.94
N SER A 157 -1.43 -17.47 14.41
CA SER A 157 -0.09 -17.16 13.87
C SER A 157 0.38 -18.16 12.81
N ASN A 158 -0.44 -19.17 12.51
CA ASN A 158 -0.21 -20.20 11.49
C ASN A 158 -1.51 -20.97 11.19
N GLY A 159 -1.49 -21.80 10.15
CA GLY A 159 -2.65 -22.59 9.75
C GLY A 159 -3.14 -23.57 10.82
N LYS A 160 -2.24 -24.12 11.65
CA LYS A 160 -2.60 -25.08 12.69
C LYS A 160 -3.37 -24.40 13.82
N GLU A 161 -2.89 -23.24 14.28
CA GLU A 161 -3.61 -22.41 15.25
C GLU A 161 -4.99 -22.01 14.73
N ALA A 162 -5.12 -21.70 13.43
CA ALA A 162 -6.39 -21.36 12.82
C ALA A 162 -7.36 -22.55 12.81
N VAL A 163 -6.89 -23.75 12.46
CA VAL A 163 -7.69 -24.98 12.53
C VAL A 163 -8.13 -25.26 13.97
N GLU A 164 -7.23 -25.15 14.95
CA GLU A 164 -7.54 -25.38 16.37
C GLU A 164 -8.55 -24.35 16.91
N ALA A 165 -8.41 -23.08 16.52
CA ALA A 165 -9.34 -22.02 16.90
C ALA A 165 -10.75 -22.29 16.33
N PHE A 166 -10.85 -22.66 15.05
CA PHE A 166 -12.13 -23.02 14.42
C PHE A 166 -12.75 -24.29 15.00
N ALA A 167 -11.93 -25.29 15.35
CA ALA A 167 -12.41 -26.52 15.97
C ALA A 167 -13.01 -26.28 17.37
N LYS A 168 -12.46 -25.30 18.11
CA LYS A 168 -12.96 -24.91 19.44
C LYS A 168 -14.19 -23.99 19.37
N SER A 169 -14.39 -23.26 18.26
CA SER A 169 -15.52 -22.34 18.11
C SER A 169 -16.84 -23.09 17.92
N GLY A 170 -17.95 -22.53 18.38
CA GLY A 170 -19.31 -23.01 18.12
C GLY A 170 -19.71 -22.93 16.64
N VAL A 171 -20.80 -23.63 16.28
CA VAL A 171 -21.37 -23.54 14.93
C VAL A 171 -21.88 -22.12 14.71
N GLY A 172 -21.40 -21.44 13.67
CA GLY A 172 -21.77 -20.05 13.37
C GLY A 172 -21.08 -18.99 14.23
N GLU A 173 -20.17 -19.38 15.15
CA GLU A 173 -19.42 -18.42 15.97
C GLU A 173 -18.35 -17.67 15.15
N VAL A 174 -17.73 -18.33 14.17
CA VAL A 174 -16.82 -17.68 13.23
C VAL A 174 -17.58 -17.40 11.94
N ASN A 175 -17.77 -16.13 11.61
CA ASN A 175 -18.51 -15.72 10.42
C ASN A 175 -17.63 -15.79 9.17
N VAL A 176 -16.36 -15.39 9.30
CA VAL A 176 -15.38 -15.33 8.21
C VAL A 176 -14.02 -15.78 8.72
N ILE A 177 -13.25 -16.41 7.83
CA ILE A 177 -11.85 -16.75 8.06
C ILE A 177 -11.02 -16.04 6.99
N LEU A 178 -10.11 -15.18 7.42
CA LEU A 178 -9.09 -14.57 6.57
C LEU A 178 -7.77 -15.32 6.83
N MET A 179 -7.20 -15.88 5.78
CA MET A 179 -6.13 -16.88 5.90
C MET A 179 -5.01 -16.54 4.91
N ASP A 180 -3.82 -16.23 5.43
CA ASP A 180 -2.63 -16.15 4.59
C ASP A 180 -2.28 -17.54 4.03
N ILE A 181 -1.73 -17.58 2.81
CA ILE A 181 -1.39 -18.81 2.12
C ILE A 181 -0.09 -19.40 2.68
N LEU A 182 0.92 -18.57 2.97
CA LEU A 182 2.27 -19.02 3.27
C LEU A 182 2.63 -18.76 4.74
N MET A 183 2.27 -19.71 5.61
CA MET A 183 2.57 -19.65 7.04
C MET A 183 3.48 -20.82 7.47
N PRO A 184 4.23 -20.70 8.58
CA PRO A 184 4.99 -21.79 9.16
C PRO A 184 4.05 -22.87 9.74
N VAL A 185 4.60 -24.06 10.02
CA VAL A 185 3.89 -25.21 10.64
C VAL A 185 2.82 -25.84 9.75
N MET A 186 1.83 -25.08 9.30
CA MET A 186 0.76 -25.49 8.40
C MET A 186 0.40 -24.29 7.52
N ASP A 187 0.37 -24.53 6.21
CA ASP A 187 0.04 -23.48 5.24
C ASP A 187 -1.48 -23.22 5.17
N GLY A 188 -1.87 -22.08 4.59
CA GLY A 188 -3.27 -21.68 4.51
C GLY A 188 -4.14 -22.60 3.66
N LEU A 189 -3.54 -23.29 2.67
CA LEU A 189 -4.27 -24.22 1.79
C LEU A 189 -4.60 -25.51 2.53
N GLU A 190 -3.64 -26.06 3.29
CA GLU A 190 -3.83 -27.22 4.16
C GLU A 190 -4.85 -26.91 5.25
N ALA A 191 -4.70 -25.79 5.97
CA ALA A 191 -5.65 -25.34 6.99
C ALA A 191 -7.08 -25.19 6.42
N THR A 192 -7.22 -24.56 5.24
CA THR A 192 -8.51 -24.39 4.57
C THR A 192 -9.16 -25.74 4.23
N ARG A 193 -8.38 -26.74 3.79
CA ARG A 193 -8.89 -28.09 3.49
C ARG A 193 -9.38 -28.80 4.76
N GLU A 194 -8.64 -28.71 5.86
CA GLU A 194 -9.04 -29.29 7.14
C GLU A 194 -10.33 -28.65 7.67
N ILE A 195 -10.37 -27.31 7.72
CA ILE A 195 -11.54 -26.55 8.18
C ILE A 195 -12.79 -26.90 7.37
N ARG A 196 -12.68 -27.00 6.03
CA ARG A 196 -13.82 -27.38 5.18
C ARG A 196 -14.32 -28.80 5.46
N THR A 197 -13.41 -29.74 5.74
CA THR A 197 -13.75 -31.11 6.12
C THR A 197 -14.50 -31.15 7.47
N MET A 198 -14.02 -30.37 8.45
CA MET A 198 -14.69 -30.22 9.75
C MET A 198 -16.08 -29.60 9.60
N ASN A 199 -16.20 -28.54 8.80
CA ASN A 199 -17.46 -27.83 8.62
C ASN A 199 -18.56 -28.73 8.01
N LEU A 200 -18.22 -29.51 6.98
CA LEU A 200 -19.13 -30.51 6.40
C LEU A 200 -19.61 -31.56 7.41
N SER A 201 -18.77 -31.90 8.39
CA SER A 201 -19.11 -32.87 9.44
C SER A 201 -20.07 -32.25 10.48
N ARG A 202 -19.92 -30.96 10.78
CA ARG A 202 -20.80 -30.23 11.72
C ARG A 202 -22.23 -30.09 11.19
N TYR A 203 -22.41 -29.92 9.87
CA TYR A 203 -23.74 -29.81 9.26
C TYR A 203 -24.45 -31.15 9.01
N LYS A 204 -23.75 -32.29 9.09
CA LYS A 204 -24.35 -33.62 8.92
C LYS A 204 -24.96 -34.19 10.21
N HIS A 205 -24.85 -33.50 11.35
CA HIS A 205 -25.34 -33.96 12.65
C HIS A 205 -26.38 -33.01 13.27
N ASN A 206 -26.96 -32.11 12.46
CA ASN A 206 -28.20 -31.39 12.72
C ASN A 206 -29.28 -31.85 11.74
#